data_AF-A0A1V3RXU1-F1
#
_entry.id   AF-A0A1V3RXU1-F1
#
_cell.length_a   1.000
_cell.length_b   1.000
_cell.length_c   1.000
_cell.angle_alpha   90.00
_cell.angle_beta   90.00
_cell.angle_gamma   90.00
#
_symmetry.space_group_name_H-M   'P 1'
#
loop_
_entity.id
_entity.type
_entity.pdbx_description
1 polymer ?
#
loop_
_entity_poly.entity_id
_entity_poly.type
_entity_poly.pdbx_seq_one_letter_code
_entity_poly.pdbx_strand_id
1 'polypeptide(L)'
;MRHSRLLSTNATSQLGPQFAVLRLRSWPDLRHVSDSLIPDVIRVCALLAVRPTGAPLIHRLLDMPRERAQHVVDMLHLHGHLSDGAPAIQLEKKHETPPPKEVSPSVTGFLDRFRKKLLAAGAH
;
A
#
# COMPACT_ATOMS: atom_id res chain seq x y z
N MET A 1 31.53 -18.02 30.57
CA MET A 1 30.26 -18.13 29.83
C MET A 1 30.00 -16.82 29.10
N ARG A 2 30.12 -16.81 27.77
CA ARG A 2 29.99 -15.61 26.93
C ARG A 2 28.50 -15.39 26.64
N HIS A 3 27.90 -14.37 27.21
CA HIS A 3 26.57 -13.91 26.78
C HIS A 3 26.76 -12.94 25.62
N SER A 4 26.66 -13.47 24.40
CA SER A 4 26.50 -12.68 23.19
C SER A 4 25.14 -11.98 23.25
N ARG A 5 25.11 -10.71 23.68
CA ARG A 5 23.94 -9.84 23.45
C ARG A 5 23.90 -9.53 21.96
N LEU A 6 23.05 -10.24 21.24
CA LEU A 6 22.58 -9.81 19.93
C LEU A 6 21.78 -8.53 20.15
N LEU A 7 22.38 -7.36 19.93
CA LEU A 7 21.63 -6.13 19.69
C LEU A 7 20.91 -6.32 18.36
N SER A 8 19.67 -6.81 18.44
CA SER A 8 18.74 -6.83 17.32
C SER A 8 18.38 -5.38 16.99
N THR A 9 18.95 -4.87 15.90
CA THR A 9 18.70 -3.53 15.36
C THR A 9 17.30 -3.45 14.74
N ASN A 10 16.26 -3.30 15.56
CA ASN A 10 14.94 -2.84 15.11
C ASN A 10 14.84 -1.32 15.32
N ALA A 11 15.66 -0.56 14.60
CA ALA A 11 15.69 0.91 14.68
C ALA A 11 14.82 1.59 13.60
N THR A 12 14.03 0.83 12.84
CA THR A 12 13.24 1.38 11.71
C THR A 12 11.74 1.48 11.99
N SER A 13 11.25 0.97 13.14
CA SER A 13 9.82 1.02 13.49
C SER A 13 9.39 2.35 14.16
N GLN A 14 10.27 3.35 14.26
CA GLN A 14 9.97 4.62 14.95
C GLN A 14 9.69 5.81 14.02
N LEU A 15 9.80 5.64 12.71
CA LEU A 15 9.38 6.68 11.77
C LEU A 15 7.89 6.49 11.53
N GLY A 16 7.07 7.47 11.93
CA GLY A 16 5.62 7.43 11.68
C GLY A 16 5.28 7.25 10.18
N PRO A 17 4.01 6.97 9.85
CA PRO A 17 3.58 6.60 8.51
C PRO A 17 3.98 7.63 7.44
N GLN A 18 4.27 8.87 7.85
CA GLN A 18 4.79 9.93 7.00
C GLN A 18 6.11 9.60 6.26
N PHE A 19 6.89 8.60 6.68
CA PHE A 19 8.12 8.18 5.99
C PHE A 19 8.07 6.72 5.52
N ALA A 20 6.95 6.04 5.73
CA ALA A 20 6.80 4.63 5.37
C ALA A 20 6.40 4.45 3.90
N VAL A 21 6.81 3.31 3.33
CA VAL A 21 6.22 2.81 2.08
C VAL A 21 4.90 2.14 2.44
N LEU A 22 3.78 2.71 2.03
CA LEU A 22 2.45 2.23 2.38
C LEU A 22 1.97 1.18 1.38
N ARG A 23 1.26 0.18 1.87
CA ARG A 23 0.48 -0.77 1.08
C ARG A 23 -0.97 -0.76 1.51
N LEU A 24 -1.88 -0.92 0.55
CA LEU A 24 -3.29 -1.12 0.86
C LEU A 24 -3.48 -2.53 1.41
N ARG A 25 -4.08 -2.64 2.60
CA ARG A 25 -4.46 -3.91 3.23
C ARG A 25 -5.92 -4.26 2.92
N SER A 26 -6.80 -3.27 2.98
CA SER A 26 -8.23 -3.42 2.72
C SER A 26 -8.83 -2.11 2.21
N TRP A 27 -9.96 -2.21 1.52
CA TRP A 27 -10.71 -1.04 1.08
C TRP A 27 -11.61 -0.53 2.21
N PRO A 28 -11.69 0.80 2.43
CA PRO A 28 -12.60 1.39 3.41
C PRO A 28 -14.06 1.32 2.96
N ASP A 29 -14.97 1.29 3.92
CA ASP A 29 -16.40 1.46 3.65
C ASP A 29 -16.71 2.95 3.42
N LEU A 30 -16.96 3.32 2.17
CA LEU A 30 -17.15 4.70 1.74
C LEU A 30 -18.43 5.34 2.31
N ARG A 31 -19.36 4.55 2.85
CA ARG A 31 -20.61 5.05 3.45
C ARG A 31 -20.39 5.94 4.68
N HIS A 32 -19.23 5.82 5.33
CA HIS A 32 -18.87 6.57 6.53
C HIS A 32 -17.88 7.71 6.24
N VAL A 33 -17.52 7.92 4.97
CA VAL A 33 -16.59 8.97 4.53
C VAL A 33 -17.40 10.15 4.01
N SER A 34 -17.01 11.37 4.38
CA SER A 34 -17.63 12.58 3.85
C SER A 34 -17.57 12.63 2.33
N ASP A 35 -18.68 13.01 1.66
CA ASP A 35 -18.79 13.03 0.20
C ASP A 35 -17.66 13.80 -0.51
N SER A 36 -17.15 14.85 0.14
CA SER A 36 -16.04 15.66 -0.38
C SER A 36 -14.69 14.92 -0.40
N LEU A 37 -14.51 13.91 0.44
CA LEU A 37 -13.28 13.13 0.58
C LEU A 37 -13.32 11.79 -0.15
N ILE A 38 -14.51 11.27 -0.48
CA ILE A 38 -14.68 10.00 -1.19
C ILE A 38 -13.78 9.90 -2.45
N PRO A 39 -13.72 10.91 -3.34
CA PRO A 39 -12.88 10.83 -4.54
C PRO A 39 -11.39 10.66 -4.20
N ASP A 40 -10.91 11.36 -3.18
CA ASP A 40 -9.50 11.29 -2.79
C ASP A 40 -9.16 9.96 -2.13
N VAL A 41 -10.04 9.47 -1.27
CA VAL A 41 -9.92 8.15 -0.64
C VAL A 41 -9.83 7.06 -1.70
N ILE A 42 -10.74 7.08 -2.68
CA ILE A 42 -10.73 6.12 -3.79
C ILE A 42 -9.42 6.20 -4.57
N ARG A 43 -8.93 7.41 -4.87
CA ARG A 43 -7.68 7.60 -5.64
C ARG A 43 -6.45 7.09 -4.88
N VAL A 44 -6.36 7.37 -3.58
CA VAL A 44 -5.28 6.86 -2.71
C VAL A 44 -5.35 5.34 -2.61
N CYS A 45 -6.52 4.77 -2.33
CA CYS A 45 -6.70 3.32 -2.28
C CYS A 45 -6.35 2.65 -3.62
N ALA A 46 -6.82 3.20 -4.74
CA ALA A 46 -6.52 2.69 -6.08
C ALA A 46 -5.01 2.73 -6.37
N LEU A 47 -4.32 3.83 -6.04
CA LEU A 47 -2.86 3.92 -6.18
C LEU A 47 -2.15 2.83 -5.40
N LEU A 48 -2.52 2.64 -4.12
CA LEU A 48 -1.89 1.70 -3.21
C LEU A 48 -2.26 0.24 -3.48
N ALA A 49 -3.40 -0.02 -4.13
CA ALA A 49 -3.78 -1.33 -4.63
C ALA A 49 -2.91 -1.78 -5.81
N VAL A 50 -2.49 -0.84 -6.65
CA VAL A 50 -1.61 -1.13 -7.80
C VAL A 50 -0.16 -1.30 -7.37
N ARG A 51 0.31 -0.45 -6.45
CA ARG A 51 1.71 -0.51 -6.00
C ARG A 51 1.92 0.05 -4.59
N PRO A 52 2.89 -0.50 -3.85
CA PRO A 52 3.38 0.14 -2.63
C PRO A 52 3.95 1.52 -2.96
N THR A 53 3.60 2.53 -2.18
CA THR A 53 4.01 3.92 -2.44
C THR A 53 4.44 4.60 -1.15
N GLY A 54 5.57 5.31 -1.18
CA GLY A 54 6.00 6.15 -0.06
C GLY A 54 4.99 7.25 0.23
N ALA A 55 4.56 7.41 1.48
CA ALA A 55 3.58 8.43 1.88
C ALA A 55 3.91 9.85 1.36
N PRO A 56 5.17 10.33 1.39
CA PRO A 56 5.53 11.65 0.86
C PRO A 56 5.32 11.85 -0.63
N LEU A 57 5.17 10.77 -1.40
CA LEU A 57 5.04 10.82 -2.86
C LEU A 57 3.58 10.81 -3.33
N ILE A 58 2.64 10.36 -2.48
CA ILE A 58 1.23 10.19 -2.84
C ILE A 58 0.64 11.50 -3.37
N HIS A 59 0.92 12.62 -2.72
CA HIS A 59 0.40 13.93 -3.12
C HIS A 59 0.86 14.34 -4.54
N ARG A 60 2.10 14.03 -4.92
CA ARG A 60 2.64 14.33 -6.26
C ARG A 60 2.07 13.40 -7.32
N LEU A 61 1.88 12.13 -6.97
CA LEU A 61 1.38 11.11 -7.88
C LEU A 61 -0.11 11.26 -8.19
N LEU A 62 -0.87 11.81 -7.24
CA LEU A 62 -2.30 12.07 -7.40
C LEU A 62 -2.61 13.52 -7.76
N ASP A 63 -1.60 14.37 -7.93
CA ASP A 63 -1.74 15.79 -8.22
C ASP A 63 -2.75 16.47 -7.26
N MET A 64 -2.49 16.33 -5.96
CA MET A 64 -3.37 16.86 -4.90
C MET A 64 -2.56 17.57 -3.81
N PRO A 65 -3.19 18.45 -3.01
CA PRO A 65 -2.51 19.13 -1.90
C PRO A 65 -1.91 18.15 -0.90
N ARG A 66 -0.72 18.48 -0.39
CA ARG A 66 0.03 17.62 0.55
C ARG A 66 -0.78 17.33 1.81
N GLU A 67 -1.40 18.37 2.36
CA GLU A 67 -2.18 18.32 3.60
C GLU A 67 -3.40 17.40 3.41
N ARG A 68 -4.01 17.45 2.23
CA ARG A 68 -5.17 16.63 1.87
C ARG A 68 -4.80 15.16 1.67
N ALA A 69 -3.69 14.90 0.99
CA ALA A 69 -3.16 13.54 0.85
C ALA A 69 -2.79 12.96 2.22
N GLN A 70 -2.14 13.75 3.07
CA GLN A 70 -1.74 13.33 4.41
C GLN A 70 -2.95 13.03 5.29
N HIS A 71 -3.97 13.90 5.28
CA HIS A 71 -5.22 13.66 5.99
C HIS A 71 -5.89 12.33 5.59
N VAL A 72 -5.95 12.03 4.29
CA VAL A 72 -6.52 10.77 3.78
C VAL A 72 -5.67 9.57 4.22
N VAL A 73 -4.35 9.66 4.11
CA VAL A 73 -3.42 8.60 4.52
C VAL A 73 -3.53 8.32 6.01
N ASP A 74 -3.53 9.36 6.85
CA ASP A 74 -3.64 9.24 8.30
C ASP A 74 -4.99 8.60 8.68
N MET A 75 -6.08 9.03 8.06
CA MET A 75 -7.40 8.43 8.26
C MET A 75 -7.40 6.93 7.90
N LEU A 76 -6.86 6.55 6.73
CA LEU A 76 -6.81 5.15 6.31
C LEU A 76 -5.90 4.31 7.21
N HIS A 77 -4.80 4.88 7.69
CA HIS A 77 -3.88 4.20 8.60
C HIS A 77 -4.53 3.97 9.98
N LEU A 78 -5.21 4.98 10.53
CA LEU A 78 -5.91 4.89 11.82
C LEU A 78 -7.01 3.81 11.80
N HIS A 79 -7.71 3.64 10.68
CA HIS A 79 -8.73 2.60 10.50
C HIS A 79 -8.13 1.23 10.11
N GLY A 80 -6.81 1.09 10.04
CA GLY A 80 -6.13 -0.18 9.76
C GLY A 80 -6.22 -0.65 8.31
N HIS A 81 -6.54 0.25 7.37
CA HIS A 81 -6.59 -0.04 5.93
C HIS A 81 -5.22 -0.01 5.26
N LEU A 82 -4.21 0.55 5.92
CA LEU A 82 -2.84 0.63 5.43
C LEU A 82 -1.89 -0.23 6.28
N SER A 83 -0.87 -0.78 5.61
CA SER A 83 0.25 -1.45 6.28
C SER A 83 1.55 -0.75 5.91
N ASP A 84 2.43 -0.60 6.88
CA ASP A 84 3.81 -0.19 6.62
C ASP A 84 4.53 -1.32 5.91
N GLY A 85 5.10 -1.00 4.76
CA GLY A 85 5.72 -1.91 3.81
C GLY A 85 7.08 -2.43 4.25
N ALA A 86 7.26 -2.72 5.54
CA ALA A 86 8.16 -3.81 5.87
C ALA A 86 7.61 -5.04 5.13
N PRO A 87 8.43 -5.80 4.38
CA PRO A 87 7.97 -7.06 3.83
C PRO A 87 7.52 -7.89 5.03
N ALA A 88 6.20 -8.07 5.17
CA ALA A 88 5.64 -8.99 6.12
C ALA A 88 6.20 -10.35 5.72
N ILE A 89 7.28 -10.77 6.39
CA ILE A 89 7.64 -12.17 6.51
C ILE A 89 6.36 -12.78 7.06
N GLN A 90 5.68 -13.53 6.21
CA GLN A 90 4.46 -14.22 6.52
C GLN A 90 4.74 -15.09 7.75
N LEU A 91 4.32 -14.62 8.92
CA LEU A 91 4.16 -15.48 10.07
C LEU A 91 2.77 -16.12 9.92
N GLU A 92 2.61 -16.85 8.81
CA GLU A 92 1.57 -17.85 8.69
C GLU A 92 1.80 -18.83 9.83
N LYS A 93 0.81 -18.90 10.74
CA LYS A 93 0.63 -20.05 11.61
C LYS A 93 0.48 -21.27 10.69
N LYS A 94 1.59 -21.99 10.51
CA LYS A 94 1.67 -23.28 9.83
C LYS A 94 0.72 -24.26 10.52
N HIS A 95 -0.47 -24.42 9.97
CA HIS A 95 -1.30 -25.60 10.16
C HIS A 95 -1.06 -26.50 8.93
N GLU A 96 -0.31 -27.56 9.17
CA GLU A 96 -0.19 -28.86 8.48
C GLU A 96 -0.95 -29.12 7.13
N THR A 97 -0.19 -29.14 6.01
CA THR A 97 -0.03 -30.16 4.89
C THR A 97 -1.26 -30.82 4.20
N PRO A 98 -1.30 -31.20 2.88
CA PRO A 98 -0.26 -31.36 1.81
C PRO A 98 -0.51 -30.68 0.41
N PRO A 99 0.44 -30.75 -0.56
CA PRO A 99 0.37 -30.18 -1.93
C PRO A 99 -0.03 -31.24 -3.00
N PRO A 100 0.04 -31.01 -4.35
CA PRO A 100 0.12 -29.79 -5.18
C PRO A 100 -0.99 -29.70 -6.28
N LYS A 101 -1.15 -28.55 -6.95
CA LYS A 101 -1.33 -28.44 -8.42
C LYS A 101 -1.37 -26.99 -8.93
N GLU A 102 -0.35 -26.72 -9.73
CA GLU A 102 -0.19 -25.71 -10.77
C GLU A 102 -1.50 -25.28 -11.48
N VAL A 103 -1.85 -23.99 -11.44
CA VAL A 103 -2.38 -23.24 -12.59
C VAL A 103 -2.33 -21.74 -12.31
N SER A 104 -1.47 -21.02 -13.03
CA SER A 104 -1.79 -19.65 -13.41
C SER A 104 -2.99 -19.68 -14.36
N PRO A 105 -3.94 -18.74 -14.25
CA PRO A 105 -4.13 -17.89 -15.41
C PRO A 105 -4.47 -16.43 -15.08
N SER A 106 -3.81 -15.54 -15.82
CA SER A 106 -4.46 -14.45 -16.55
C SER A 106 -5.38 -13.49 -15.76
N VAL A 107 -4.77 -12.54 -15.05
CA VAL A 107 -5.41 -11.23 -14.74
C VAL A 107 -4.47 -10.07 -15.12
N THR A 108 -3.70 -10.22 -16.20
CA THR A 108 -2.79 -9.18 -16.71
C THR A 108 -3.38 -8.38 -17.87
N GLY A 109 -4.52 -8.78 -18.45
CA GLY A 109 -5.10 -8.11 -19.61
C GLY A 109 -5.64 -6.69 -19.34
N PHE A 110 -6.18 -6.44 -18.14
CA PHE A 110 -6.78 -5.13 -17.82
C PHE A 110 -5.71 -4.07 -17.51
N LEU A 111 -4.67 -4.45 -16.76
CA LEU A 111 -3.57 -3.56 -16.39
C LEU A 111 -2.65 -3.22 -17.58
N ASP A 112 -2.51 -4.14 -18.54
CA ASP A 112 -1.72 -3.89 -19.76
C ASP A 112 -2.35 -2.81 -20.65
N ARG A 113 -3.68 -2.82 -20.77
CA ARG A 113 -4.43 -1.82 -21.55
C ARG A 113 -4.29 -0.40 -20.98
N PHE A 114 -4.21 -0.29 -19.65
CA PHE A 114 -4.05 0.99 -18.96
C PHE A 114 -2.61 1.53 -19.09
N ARG A 115 -1.60 0.65 -18.98
CA ARG A 115 -0.18 1.00 -19.23
C ARG A 115 0.04 1.48 -20.67
N LYS A 116 -0.53 0.78 -21.65
CA LYS A 116 -0.39 1.13 -23.07
C LYS A 116 -1.01 2.50 -23.39
N LYS A 117 -2.07 2.89 -22.69
CA LYS A 117 -2.73 4.19 -22.85
C LYS A 117 -1.95 5.35 -22.23
N LEU A 118 -1.18 5.12 -21.15
CA LEU A 118 -0.32 6.13 -20.52
C LEU A 118 0.96 6.41 -21.32
N LEU A 119 1.54 5.39 -21.98
CA LEU A 119 2.74 5.57 -22.80
C LEU A 119 2.44 6.23 -24.17
N ALA A 120 1.23 6.05 -24.70
CA ALA A 120 0.82 6.64 -25.98
C ALA A 120 0.43 8.13 -25.89
N ALA A 121 0.16 8.65 -24.69
CA ALA A 121 -0.29 10.03 -24.49
C ALA A 121 0.86 11.04 -24.26
N GLY A 122 2.12 10.61 -24.39
CA GLY A 122 3.32 11.43 -24.11
C GLY A 122 4.23 11.70 -25.29
N ALA A 123 3.76 11.52 -26.53
CA ALA A 123 4.53 11.82 -27.73
C ALA A 123 3.69 12.61 -28.73
N HIS A 124 3.48 13.89 -28.46
CA HIS A 124 3.30 14.95 -29.45
C HIS A 124 3.70 16.29 -28.84
#